data_AF-A0A3D1IVK5-F1
#
_entry.id   AF-A0A3D1IVK5-F1
#
_cell.length_a   1.000
_cell.length_b   1.000
_cell.length_c   1.000
_cell.angle_alpha   90.00
_cell.angle_beta   90.00
_cell.angle_gamma   90.00
#
_symmetry.space_group_name_H-M   'P 1'
#
loop_
_entity.id
_entity.type
_entity.pdbx_description
1 polymer ?
#
loop_
_entity_poly.entity_id
_entity_poly.type
_entity_poly.pdbx_seq_one_letter_code
_entity_poly.pdbx_strand_id
1 'polypeptide(L)'
;TPEYLKALRELCDASGALLIFDEVQCGMGRTGDLYAYMGYGVTPDILTTAKALGNGYPVGAMLTTTEIAAAFSVGAHGTTYGGNPLAAAVALKVLQIINTPAFLARVKQASQNLRGKLQAIVEDYPQVFTEVRGSGLMLGMVLAQGYLGRAKEISKAAEHQGLMVLIAGPDVVRLLPALVVSDAQIEQAVQLLRAALDAFLSPAQ
;
A
#
# COMPACT_ATOMS: atom_id res chain seq x y z
N THR A 1 5.16 2.58 14.20
CA THR A 1 5.92 3.84 14.19
C THR A 1 7.39 3.53 13.96
N PRO A 2 8.25 4.52 13.68
CA PRO A 2 9.70 4.29 13.57
C PRO A 2 10.29 3.62 14.82
N GLU A 3 9.87 4.03 16.02
CA GLU A 3 10.36 3.48 17.30
C GLU A 3 10.00 2.01 17.45
N TYR A 4 8.79 1.62 17.03
CA TYR A 4 8.35 0.23 17.07
C TYR A 4 9.20 -0.67 16.17
N LEU A 5 9.48 -0.26 14.93
CA LEU A 5 10.31 -1.07 14.02
C LEU A 5 11.75 -1.15 14.49
N LYS A 6 12.29 -0.07 15.07
CA LYS A 6 13.62 -0.06 15.68
C LYS A 6 13.67 -1.03 16.87
N ALA A 7 12.67 -1.02 17.75
CA ALA A 7 12.59 -1.94 18.88
C ALA A 7 12.50 -3.42 18.42
N LEU A 8 11.76 -3.71 17.35
CA LEU A 8 11.73 -5.05 16.76
C LEU A 8 13.12 -5.49 16.26
N ARG A 9 13.84 -4.61 15.58
CA ARG A 9 15.21 -4.89 15.11
C ARG A 9 16.14 -5.22 16.28
N GLU A 10 16.14 -4.38 17.31
CA GLU A 10 16.96 -4.57 18.51
C GLU A 10 16.63 -5.88 19.23
N LEU A 11 15.36 -6.25 19.32
CA LEU A 11 14.92 -7.52 19.92
C LEU A 11 15.35 -8.74 19.10
N CYS A 12 15.24 -8.67 17.77
CA CYS A 12 15.72 -9.73 16.87
C CYS A 12 17.23 -9.90 17.00
N ASP A 13 17.99 -8.80 17.03
CA ASP A 13 19.45 -8.84 17.20
C ASP A 13 19.86 -9.46 18.54
N ALA A 14 19.17 -9.08 19.63
CA ALA A 14 19.46 -9.58 20.97
C ALA A 14 19.10 -11.07 21.17
N SER A 15 18.09 -11.57 20.45
CA SER A 15 17.60 -12.95 20.59
C SER A 15 18.17 -13.92 19.56
N GLY A 16 18.80 -13.41 18.49
CA GLY A 16 19.19 -14.20 17.32
C GLY A 16 18.02 -14.59 16.42
N ALA A 17 16.83 -14.04 16.65
CA ALA A 17 15.67 -14.23 15.77
C ALA A 17 15.83 -13.39 14.48
N LEU A 18 15.32 -13.91 13.36
CA LEU A 18 15.31 -13.17 12.09
C LEU A 18 14.12 -12.21 12.01
N LEU A 19 14.40 -10.96 11.63
CA LEU A 19 13.39 -9.95 11.32
C LEU A 19 12.95 -10.08 9.86
N ILE A 20 11.67 -10.39 9.65
CA ILE A 20 11.09 -10.54 8.31
C ILE A 20 10.10 -9.42 8.05
N PHE A 21 10.30 -8.67 6.97
CA PHE A 21 9.32 -7.70 6.48
C PHE A 21 8.55 -8.25 5.29
N ASP A 22 7.24 -8.36 5.45
CA ASP A 22 6.33 -8.54 4.32
C ASP A 22 6.07 -7.20 3.64
N GLU A 23 6.76 -6.99 2.53
CA GLU A 23 6.63 -5.80 1.70
C GLU A 23 5.85 -6.07 0.42
N VAL A 24 5.04 -7.13 0.39
CA VAL A 24 4.26 -7.51 -0.79
C VAL A 24 3.28 -6.40 -1.17
N GLN A 25 2.71 -5.66 -0.21
CA GLN A 25 1.77 -4.58 -0.48
C GLN A 25 2.40 -3.18 -0.37
N CYS A 26 3.32 -2.96 0.57
CA CYS A 26 3.91 -1.65 0.86
C CYS A 26 5.24 -1.38 0.12
N GLY A 27 5.83 -2.39 -0.51
CA GLY A 27 7.04 -2.25 -1.32
C GLY A 27 6.78 -1.73 -2.73
N MET A 28 7.81 -1.80 -3.57
CA MET A 28 7.81 -1.38 -4.98
C MET A 28 7.23 0.03 -5.19
N GLY A 29 7.71 1.00 -4.41
CA GLY A 29 7.36 2.41 -4.58
C GLY A 29 6.05 2.84 -3.90
N ARG A 30 5.26 1.93 -3.32
CA ARG A 30 3.92 2.25 -2.79
C ARG A 30 3.91 3.34 -1.72
N THR A 31 4.90 3.33 -0.83
CA THR A 31 5.05 4.31 0.26
C THR A 31 5.80 5.58 -0.16
N GLY A 32 6.30 5.63 -1.41
CA GLY A 32 7.15 6.71 -1.92
C GLY A 32 8.64 6.38 -1.91
N ASP A 33 9.07 5.36 -1.18
CA ASP A 33 10.41 4.77 -1.29
C ASP A 33 10.32 3.41 -2.01
N LEU A 34 11.43 2.90 -2.55
CA LEU A 34 11.40 1.63 -3.29
C LEU A 34 10.83 0.50 -2.43
N TYR A 35 11.28 0.42 -1.17
CA TYR A 35 10.71 -0.43 -0.14
C TYR A 35 10.49 0.40 1.12
N ALA A 36 9.41 0.13 1.84
CA ALA A 36 8.99 0.87 3.03
C ALA A 36 10.07 0.87 4.12
N TYR A 37 10.82 -0.22 4.28
CA TYR A 37 11.92 -0.30 5.24
C TYR A 37 12.95 0.81 5.07
N MET A 38 13.17 1.27 3.82
CA MET A 38 14.13 2.33 3.50
C MET A 38 13.69 3.66 4.11
N GLY A 39 12.38 3.97 4.03
CA GLY A 39 11.81 5.17 4.64
C GLY A 39 11.82 5.12 6.17
N TYR A 40 11.74 3.91 6.75
CA TYR A 40 11.87 3.72 8.20
C TYR A 40 13.32 3.63 8.69
N GLY A 41 14.30 3.43 7.80
CA GLY A 41 15.70 3.27 8.16
C GLY A 41 16.00 2.00 8.98
N VAL A 42 15.17 0.96 8.87
CA VAL A 42 15.34 -0.31 9.58
C VAL A 42 15.46 -1.44 8.57
N THR A 43 16.64 -2.06 8.47
CA THR A 43 16.88 -3.14 7.50
C THR A 43 16.43 -4.50 8.08
N PRO A 44 15.54 -5.24 7.38
CA PRO A 44 15.16 -6.60 7.78
C PRO A 44 16.22 -7.62 7.35
N ASP A 45 16.18 -8.79 7.96
CA ASP A 45 17.02 -9.94 7.57
C ASP A 45 16.46 -10.64 6.32
N ILE A 46 15.13 -10.64 6.19
CA ILE A 46 14.41 -11.19 5.04
C ILE A 46 13.31 -10.19 4.63
N LEU A 47 13.17 -9.96 3.32
CA LEU A 47 12.08 -9.18 2.74
C LEU A 47 11.33 -10.01 1.71
N THR A 48 10.00 -10.00 1.76
CA THR A 48 9.14 -10.58 0.70
C THR A 48 8.48 -9.49 -0.14
N THR A 49 8.39 -9.71 -1.45
CA THR A 49 7.84 -8.74 -2.42
C THR A 49 7.08 -9.47 -3.53
N ALA A 50 5.97 -8.88 -4.01
CA ALA A 50 5.20 -9.37 -5.16
C ALA A 50 4.30 -8.21 -5.67
N LYS A 51 3.06 -8.49 -6.09
CA LYS A 51 2.04 -7.50 -6.51
C LYS A 51 2.58 -6.48 -7.51
N ALA A 52 2.98 -5.30 -7.03
CA ALA A 52 3.54 -4.22 -7.83
C ALA A 52 4.83 -4.63 -8.55
N LEU A 53 5.58 -5.63 -8.05
CA LEU A 53 6.76 -6.18 -8.74
C LEU A 53 6.45 -6.65 -10.16
N GLY A 54 5.31 -7.30 -10.38
CA GLY A 54 4.88 -7.76 -11.70
C GLY A 54 3.90 -6.83 -12.40
N ASN A 55 3.45 -5.78 -11.72
CA ASN A 55 2.43 -4.84 -12.18
C ASN A 55 1.23 -5.52 -12.89
N GLY A 56 0.75 -6.64 -12.32
CA GLY A 56 -0.33 -7.47 -12.86
C GLY A 56 0.10 -8.85 -13.35
N TYR A 57 1.37 -9.07 -13.68
CA TYR A 57 1.91 -10.39 -13.99
C TYR A 57 2.29 -11.16 -12.71
N PRO A 58 1.99 -12.46 -12.58
CA PRO A 58 2.32 -13.23 -11.37
C PRO A 58 3.83 -13.40 -11.20
N VAL A 59 4.38 -12.73 -10.20
CA VAL A 59 5.79 -12.84 -9.78
C VAL A 59 5.93 -12.41 -8.33
N GLY A 60 6.79 -13.10 -7.58
CA GLY A 60 7.20 -12.74 -6.23
C GLY A 60 8.67 -13.06 -6.02
N ALA A 61 9.28 -12.44 -5.02
CA ALA A 61 10.65 -12.67 -4.63
C ALA A 61 10.80 -12.61 -3.10
N MET A 62 11.80 -13.34 -2.61
CA MET A 62 12.29 -13.25 -1.24
C MET A 62 13.75 -12.80 -1.31
N LEU A 63 14.08 -11.72 -0.61
CA LEU A 63 15.42 -11.16 -0.54
C LEU A 63 15.98 -11.44 0.85
N THR A 64 17.24 -11.85 0.92
CA THR A 64 17.95 -12.07 2.20
C THR A 64 19.46 -11.99 1.97
N THR A 65 20.25 -12.12 3.03
CA THR A 65 21.72 -12.13 2.96
C THR A 65 22.24 -13.51 2.50
N THR A 66 23.47 -13.55 1.99
CA THR A 66 24.14 -14.81 1.63
C THR A 66 24.28 -15.75 2.82
N GLU A 67 24.53 -15.20 4.02
CA GLU A 67 24.66 -15.97 5.26
C GLU A 67 23.36 -16.71 5.61
N ILE A 68 22.22 -16.03 5.56
CA ILE A 68 20.92 -16.64 5.84
C ILE A 68 20.53 -17.62 4.73
N ALA A 69 20.79 -17.25 3.46
CA ALA A 69 20.49 -18.10 2.32
C ALA A 69 21.26 -19.44 2.36
N ALA A 70 22.44 -19.49 2.97
CA ALA A 70 23.24 -20.71 3.12
C ALA A 70 22.57 -21.78 3.99
N ALA A 71 21.54 -21.43 4.77
CA ALA A 71 20.73 -22.39 5.50
C ALA A 71 19.86 -23.27 4.57
N PHE A 72 19.62 -22.85 3.32
CA PHE A 72 18.93 -23.67 2.32
C PHE A 72 19.92 -24.55 1.56
N SER A 73 19.67 -25.85 1.56
CA SER A 73 20.35 -26.81 0.70
C SER A 73 19.57 -27.05 -0.60
N VAL A 74 20.21 -27.69 -1.58
CA VAL A 74 19.53 -28.18 -2.78
C VAL A 74 18.33 -29.06 -2.37
N GLY A 75 17.16 -28.77 -2.92
CA GLY A 75 15.92 -29.48 -2.61
C GLY A 75 15.17 -28.99 -1.37
N ALA A 76 15.69 -28.04 -0.59
CA ALA A 76 15.00 -27.49 0.58
C ALA A 76 13.72 -26.71 0.22
N HIS A 77 13.71 -26.06 -0.94
CA HIS A 77 12.56 -25.38 -1.50
C HIS A 77 12.64 -25.40 -3.04
N GLY A 78 11.50 -25.29 -3.71
CA GLY A 78 11.45 -25.30 -5.17
C GLY A 78 10.08 -24.90 -5.70
N THR A 79 10.04 -24.50 -6.96
CA THR A 79 8.81 -24.07 -7.64
C THR A 79 8.97 -24.27 -9.14
N THR A 80 7.94 -24.81 -9.80
CA THR A 80 7.95 -25.09 -11.24
C THR A 80 8.00 -23.81 -12.07
N TYR A 81 7.30 -22.75 -11.63
CA TYR A 81 7.19 -21.49 -12.38
C TYR A 81 7.96 -20.32 -11.77
N GLY A 82 8.44 -20.43 -10.52
CA GLY A 82 9.21 -19.36 -9.92
C GLY A 82 10.55 -19.16 -10.64
N GLY A 83 10.91 -17.90 -10.90
CA GLY A 83 12.12 -17.56 -11.64
C GLY A 83 12.02 -17.76 -13.16
N ASN A 84 10.84 -18.05 -13.71
CA ASN A 84 10.67 -18.17 -15.16
C ASN A 84 11.07 -16.87 -15.89
N PRO A 85 11.64 -16.97 -17.11
CA PRO A 85 12.23 -15.83 -17.81
C PRO A 85 11.22 -14.73 -18.18
N LEU A 86 9.95 -15.08 -18.43
CA LEU A 86 8.91 -14.10 -18.75
C LEU A 86 8.58 -13.22 -17.52
N ALA A 87 8.33 -13.85 -16.37
CA ALA A 87 8.11 -13.13 -15.12
C ALA A 87 9.32 -12.26 -14.74
N ALA A 88 10.55 -12.79 -14.91
CA ALA A 88 11.77 -12.04 -14.63
C ALA A 88 11.93 -10.82 -15.55
N ALA A 89 11.66 -10.95 -16.86
CA ALA A 89 11.72 -9.85 -17.80
C ALA A 89 10.71 -8.74 -17.49
N VAL A 90 9.46 -9.12 -17.16
CA VAL A 90 8.43 -8.17 -16.73
C VAL A 90 8.85 -7.46 -15.45
N ALA A 91 9.24 -8.21 -14.42
CA ALA A 91 9.64 -7.66 -13.13
C ALA A 91 10.83 -6.70 -13.24
N LEU A 92 11.84 -7.06 -14.04
CA LEU A 92 12.99 -6.20 -14.31
C LEU A 92 12.55 -4.87 -14.94
N LYS A 93 11.67 -4.91 -15.95
CA LYS A 93 11.21 -3.70 -16.61
C LYS A 93 10.40 -2.80 -15.67
N VAL A 94 9.52 -3.39 -14.85
CA VAL A 94 8.74 -2.67 -13.84
C VAL A 94 9.66 -2.02 -12.80
N LEU A 95 10.65 -2.76 -12.29
CA LEU A 95 11.64 -2.24 -11.35
C LEU A 95 12.44 -1.09 -11.94
N GLN A 96 12.90 -1.19 -13.20
CA GLN A 96 13.63 -0.11 -13.87
C GLN A 96 12.82 1.18 -14.01
N ILE A 97 11.50 1.08 -14.16
CA ILE A 97 10.62 2.26 -14.24
C ILE A 97 10.43 2.87 -12.85
N ILE A 98 10.08 2.04 -11.86
CA ILE A 98 9.72 2.49 -10.51
C ILE A 98 10.95 3.00 -9.75
N ASN A 99 12.09 2.32 -9.85
CA ASN A 99 13.31 2.62 -9.11
C ASN A 99 14.11 3.77 -9.72
N THR A 100 13.45 4.91 -9.96
CA THR A 100 14.10 6.14 -10.40
C THR A 100 13.73 7.28 -9.44
N PRO A 101 14.66 8.21 -9.15
CA PRO A 101 14.37 9.34 -8.25
C PRO A 101 13.16 10.16 -8.71
N ALA A 102 13.03 10.41 -10.02
CA ALA A 102 11.92 11.17 -10.57
C ALA A 102 10.56 10.47 -10.38
N PHE A 103 10.49 9.15 -10.58
CA PHE A 103 9.25 8.39 -10.39
C PHE A 103 8.82 8.41 -8.92
N LEU A 104 9.74 8.10 -8.01
CA LEU A 104 9.46 8.09 -6.57
C LEU A 104 9.10 9.48 -6.04
N ALA A 105 9.74 10.55 -6.54
CA ALA A 105 9.37 11.92 -6.23
C ALA A 105 7.93 12.24 -6.69
N ARG A 106 7.53 11.82 -7.89
CA ARG A 106 6.16 11.99 -8.38
C ARG A 106 5.14 11.24 -7.52
N VAL A 107 5.47 10.05 -7.02
CA VAL A 107 4.62 9.29 -6.08
C VAL A 107 4.45 10.07 -4.77
N LYS A 108 5.52 10.63 -4.21
CA LYS A 108 5.45 11.47 -3.00
C LYS A 108 4.58 12.71 -3.22
N GLN A 109 4.68 13.36 -4.38
CA GLN A 109 3.81 14.50 -4.74
C GLN A 109 2.33 14.09 -4.86
N ALA A 110 2.01 13.00 -5.58
CA ALA A 110 0.63 12.49 -5.67
C ALA A 110 0.08 12.12 -4.29
N SER A 111 0.90 11.50 -3.44
CA SER A 111 0.53 11.13 -2.07
C SER A 111 0.13 12.34 -1.24
N GLN A 112 0.93 13.41 -1.27
CA GLN A 112 0.62 14.65 -0.56
C GLN A 112 -0.67 15.29 -1.08
N ASN A 113 -0.83 15.37 -2.40
CA ASN A 113 -2.04 15.91 -3.03
C ASN A 113 -3.29 15.12 -2.61
N LEU A 114 -3.27 13.79 -2.80
CA LEU A 114 -4.39 12.92 -2.44
C LEU A 114 -4.69 12.99 -0.94
N ARG A 115 -3.67 12.88 -0.07
CA ARG A 115 -3.86 12.98 1.39
C ARG A 115 -4.53 14.29 1.78
N GLY A 116 -4.06 15.43 1.26
CA GLY A 116 -4.64 16.73 1.57
C GLY A 116 -6.13 16.81 1.20
N LYS A 117 -6.50 16.28 0.03
CA LYS A 117 -7.91 16.23 -0.39
C LYS A 117 -8.76 15.28 0.44
N LEU A 118 -8.23 14.12 0.82
CA LEU A 118 -8.92 13.20 1.72
C LEU A 118 -9.09 13.81 3.12
N GLN A 119 -8.11 14.57 3.60
CA GLN A 119 -8.21 15.30 4.87
C GLN A 119 -9.37 16.31 4.84
N ALA A 120 -9.53 17.05 3.73
CA ALA A 120 -10.67 17.94 3.53
C ALA A 120 -12.01 17.18 3.52
N ILE A 121 -12.07 15.95 2.98
CA ILE A 121 -13.28 15.11 3.09
C ILE A 121 -13.54 14.73 4.56
N VAL A 122 -12.50 14.41 5.35
CA VAL A 122 -12.70 14.14 6.79
C VAL A 122 -13.28 15.36 7.50
N GLU A 123 -12.81 16.56 7.16
CA GLU A 123 -13.31 17.83 7.73
C GLU A 123 -14.75 18.13 7.31
N ASP A 124 -15.14 17.81 6.08
CA ASP A 124 -16.50 18.04 5.57
C ASP A 124 -17.51 16.96 6.00
N TYR A 125 -17.03 15.74 6.31
CA TYR A 125 -17.85 14.60 6.75
C TYR A 125 -17.37 14.02 8.10
N PRO A 126 -17.24 14.82 9.17
CA PRO A 126 -16.70 14.37 10.46
C PRO A 126 -17.60 13.35 11.16
N GLN A 127 -18.88 13.29 10.78
CA GLN A 127 -19.81 12.26 11.22
C GLN A 127 -19.46 10.88 10.64
N VAL A 128 -18.81 10.81 9.48
CA VAL A 128 -18.47 9.56 8.78
C VAL A 128 -17.04 9.14 9.05
N PHE A 129 -16.08 10.07 9.05
CA PHE A 129 -14.65 9.78 9.17
C PHE A 129 -13.99 10.54 10.32
N THR A 130 -12.91 9.96 10.88
CA THR A 130 -12.12 10.57 11.97
C THR A 130 -10.73 11.01 11.53
N GLU A 131 -10.07 10.25 10.66
CA GLU A 131 -8.71 10.55 10.22
C GLU A 131 -8.38 9.93 8.86
N VAL A 132 -7.31 10.45 8.24
CA VAL A 132 -6.60 9.80 7.14
C VAL A 132 -5.27 9.27 7.64
N ARG A 133 -5.03 7.97 7.48
CA ARG A 133 -3.76 7.31 7.86
C ARG A 133 -3.12 6.54 6.71
N GLY A 134 -1.88 6.11 6.90
CA GLY A 134 -1.10 5.36 5.92
C GLY A 134 0.15 6.12 5.46
N SER A 135 0.74 5.69 4.33
CA SER A 135 1.95 6.28 3.76
C SER A 135 1.95 6.17 2.24
N GLY A 136 2.58 7.13 1.54
CA GLY A 136 2.57 7.19 0.08
C GLY A 136 1.17 7.13 -0.51
N LEU A 137 0.99 6.32 -1.55
CA LEU A 137 -0.30 6.05 -2.18
C LEU A 137 -1.02 4.83 -1.59
N MET A 138 -0.78 4.54 -0.30
CA MET A 138 -1.54 3.62 0.51
C MET A 138 -2.20 4.41 1.64
N LEU A 139 -3.44 4.85 1.42
CA LEU A 139 -4.16 5.73 2.35
C LEU A 139 -5.47 5.09 2.79
N GLY A 140 -5.80 5.23 4.07
CA GLY A 140 -7.06 4.76 4.65
C GLY A 140 -7.79 5.89 5.36
N MET A 141 -9.08 6.00 5.11
CA MET A 141 -10.00 6.89 5.82
C MET A 141 -10.72 6.07 6.88
N VAL A 142 -10.52 6.43 8.15
CA VAL A 142 -11.02 5.69 9.31
C VAL A 142 -12.42 6.15 9.64
N LEU A 143 -13.35 5.22 9.81
CA LEU A 143 -14.73 5.54 10.10
C LEU A 143 -14.91 6.03 11.54
N ALA A 144 -15.83 6.96 11.72
CA ALA A 144 -16.26 7.45 13.01
C ALA A 144 -17.18 6.43 13.72
N GLN A 145 -17.36 6.61 15.03
CA GLN A 145 -18.07 5.66 15.89
C GLN A 145 -19.48 5.29 15.37
N GLY A 146 -20.21 6.24 14.79
CA GLY A 146 -21.55 6.00 14.24
C GLY A 146 -21.58 5.21 12.92
N TYR A 147 -20.43 4.98 12.31
CA TYR A 147 -20.29 4.31 11.00
C TYR A 147 -19.33 3.11 11.04
N LEU A 148 -18.82 2.71 12.21
CA LEU A 148 -18.08 1.45 12.35
C LEU A 148 -18.91 0.28 11.79
N GLY A 149 -18.26 -0.66 11.13
CA GLY A 149 -18.92 -1.74 10.41
C GLY A 149 -19.31 -1.43 8.97
N ARG A 150 -19.36 -0.14 8.56
CA ARG A 150 -20.03 0.29 7.33
C ARG A 150 -19.10 0.60 6.16
N ALA A 151 -17.81 0.31 6.26
CA ALA A 151 -16.86 0.60 5.17
C ALA A 151 -17.26 -0.08 3.84
N LYS A 152 -17.85 -1.27 3.92
CA LYS A 152 -18.35 -2.00 2.74
C LYS A 152 -19.52 -1.28 2.05
N GLU A 153 -20.41 -0.64 2.81
CA GLU A 153 -21.53 0.12 2.25
C GLU A 153 -21.03 1.38 1.54
N ILE A 154 -20.08 2.08 2.15
CA ILE A 154 -19.45 3.28 1.55
C ILE A 154 -18.66 2.90 0.29
N SER A 155 -17.94 1.76 0.32
CA SER A 155 -17.25 1.24 -0.88
C SER A 155 -18.24 0.98 -2.02
N LYS A 156 -19.40 0.38 -1.74
CA LYS A 156 -20.45 0.17 -2.74
C LYS A 156 -21.04 1.50 -3.24
N ALA A 157 -21.28 2.46 -2.34
CA ALA A 157 -21.75 3.79 -2.73
C ALA A 157 -20.76 4.47 -3.68
N ALA A 158 -19.45 4.35 -3.42
CA ALA A 158 -18.41 4.83 -4.32
C ALA A 158 -18.43 4.09 -5.67
N GLU A 159 -18.62 2.77 -5.68
CA GLU A 159 -18.75 1.97 -6.90
C GLU A 159 -19.96 2.43 -7.75
N HIS A 160 -21.09 2.75 -7.13
CA HIS A 160 -22.26 3.31 -7.83
C HIS A 160 -22.01 4.66 -8.49
N GLN A 161 -21.06 5.44 -7.96
CA GLN A 161 -20.58 6.68 -8.58
C GLN A 161 -19.44 6.44 -9.59
N GLY A 162 -19.06 5.19 -9.86
CA GLY A 162 -17.98 4.84 -10.78
C GLY A 162 -16.58 4.94 -10.18
N LEU A 163 -16.44 4.99 -8.85
CA LEU A 163 -15.15 4.98 -8.16
C LEU A 163 -14.91 3.64 -7.46
N MET A 164 -13.86 2.94 -7.87
CA MET A 164 -13.40 1.73 -7.17
C MET A 164 -12.48 2.08 -6.01
N VAL A 165 -12.91 1.76 -4.79
CA VAL A 165 -12.09 1.82 -3.58
C VAL A 165 -11.97 0.44 -2.94
N LEU A 166 -11.10 0.30 -1.95
CA LEU A 166 -10.97 -0.92 -1.15
C LEU A 166 -11.49 -0.67 0.26
N ILE A 167 -11.51 -1.74 1.07
CA ILE A 167 -11.64 -1.65 2.52
C ILE A 167 -10.40 -2.26 3.20
N ALA A 168 -10.16 -1.87 4.45
CA ALA A 168 -9.12 -2.45 5.30
C ALA A 168 -9.72 -2.79 6.67
N GLY A 169 -10.36 -3.95 6.75
CA GLY A 169 -11.29 -4.26 7.84
C GLY A 169 -12.64 -3.55 7.66
N PRO A 170 -13.57 -3.73 8.61
CA PRO A 170 -14.93 -3.20 8.52
C PRO A 170 -15.03 -1.68 8.70
N ASP A 171 -13.96 -1.04 9.20
CA ASP A 171 -13.99 0.33 9.71
C ASP A 171 -13.14 1.32 8.91
N VAL A 172 -12.58 0.91 7.76
CA VAL A 172 -11.67 1.75 6.98
C VAL A 172 -11.97 1.61 5.49
N VAL A 173 -12.24 2.74 4.85
CA VAL A 173 -12.23 2.86 3.39
C VAL A 173 -10.80 3.14 2.94
N ARG A 174 -10.27 2.36 2.00
CA ARG A 174 -8.86 2.42 1.60
C ARG A 174 -8.71 2.81 0.13
N LEU A 175 -7.87 3.81 -0.11
CA LEU A 175 -7.45 4.25 -1.43
C LEU A 175 -6.05 3.72 -1.72
N LEU A 176 -5.94 3.01 -2.85
CA LEU A 176 -4.70 2.35 -3.29
C LEU A 176 -4.49 2.53 -4.81
N PRO A 177 -4.46 3.77 -5.33
CA PRO A 177 -4.48 4.02 -6.79
C PRO A 177 -3.20 3.52 -7.48
N ALA A 178 -3.18 3.55 -8.82
CA ALA A 178 -1.94 3.33 -9.56
C ALA A 178 -0.86 4.35 -9.16
N LEU A 179 0.42 3.95 -9.19
CA LEU A 179 1.52 4.86 -8.82
C LEU A 179 1.69 6.05 -9.79
N VAL A 180 1.13 5.91 -11.00
CA VAL A 180 1.12 6.93 -12.05
C VAL A 180 -0.17 7.77 -12.07
N VAL A 181 -0.98 7.71 -11.00
CA VAL A 181 -2.24 8.47 -10.92
C VAL A 181 -1.99 9.97 -11.16
N SER A 182 -2.79 10.56 -12.04
CA SER A 182 -2.67 11.99 -12.37
C SER A 182 -3.43 12.87 -11.37
N ASP A 183 -3.08 14.15 -11.31
CA ASP A 183 -3.77 15.09 -10.42
C ASP A 183 -5.24 15.29 -10.83
N ALA A 184 -5.56 15.18 -12.13
CA ALA A 184 -6.94 15.18 -12.62
C ALA A 184 -7.72 13.95 -12.17
N GLN A 185 -7.09 12.75 -12.18
CA GLN A 185 -7.72 11.53 -11.66
C GLN A 185 -7.93 11.59 -10.14
N ILE A 186 -6.98 12.19 -9.41
CA ILE A 186 -7.13 12.45 -7.96
C ILE A 186 -8.33 13.37 -7.72
N GLU A 187 -8.45 14.46 -8.47
CA GLU A 187 -9.57 15.40 -8.37
C GLU A 187 -10.90 14.72 -8.67
N GLN A 188 -10.98 13.97 -9.77
CA GLN A 188 -12.17 13.21 -10.14
C GLN A 188 -12.54 12.19 -9.04
N ALA A 189 -11.57 11.45 -8.50
CA ALA A 189 -11.84 10.49 -7.44
C ALA A 189 -12.42 11.14 -6.18
N VAL A 190 -11.94 12.34 -5.82
CA VAL A 190 -12.45 13.10 -4.68
C VAL A 190 -13.87 13.59 -4.91
N GLN A 191 -14.18 14.06 -6.12
CA GLN A 191 -15.55 14.46 -6.51
C GLN A 191 -16.52 13.28 -6.45
N LEU A 192 -16.14 12.13 -7.02
CA LEU A 192 -16.96 10.92 -6.99
C LEU A 192 -17.15 10.39 -5.57
N LEU A 193 -16.12 10.46 -4.72
CA LEU A 193 -16.24 10.04 -3.33
C LEU A 193 -17.18 10.95 -2.53
N ARG A 194 -17.14 12.27 -2.75
CA ARG A 194 -18.10 13.21 -2.15
C ARG A 194 -19.53 12.92 -2.57
N ALA A 195 -19.77 12.75 -3.87
CA ALA A 195 -21.09 12.37 -4.39
C ALA A 195 -21.59 11.05 -3.80
N ALA A 196 -20.69 10.08 -3.58
CA ALA A 196 -21.02 8.81 -2.94
C ALA A 196 -21.44 8.99 -1.47
N LEU A 197 -20.72 9.84 -0.72
CA LEU A 197 -21.04 10.15 0.66
C LEU A 197 -22.37 10.91 0.78
N ASP A 198 -22.61 11.90 -0.09
CA ASP A 198 -23.87 12.64 -0.12
C ASP A 198 -25.06 11.73 -0.39
N ALA A 199 -24.93 10.83 -1.39
CA ALA A 199 -25.95 9.84 -1.69
C ALA A 199 -26.17 8.84 -0.56
N PHE A 200 -25.09 8.40 0.09
CA PHE A 200 -25.14 7.45 1.21
C PHE A 200 -25.76 8.04 2.48
N LEU A 201 -25.59 9.34 2.70
CA LEU A 201 -26.14 10.07 3.85
C LEU A 201 -27.57 10.58 3.61
N SER A 202 -28.00 10.66 2.35
CA SER A 202 -29.36 11.04 2.01
C SER A 202 -30.35 9.97 2.49
N PRO A 203 -31.48 10.35 3.11
CA PRO A 203 -32.52 9.40 3.47
C PRO A 203 -32.97 8.63 2.22
N ALA A 204 -33.07 7.29 2.33
CA ALA A 204 -33.66 6.50 1.26
C ALA A 204 -35.08 7.03 0.97
N GLN A 205 -35.35 7.37 -0.29
CA GLN A 205 -36.72 7.62 -0.77
C GLN A 205 -37.52 6.31 -0.74
#